data_AF-A0A1G9J1F6-F1
#
_entry.id   AF-A0A1G9J1F6-F1
#
_cell.length_a   1.000
_cell.length_b   1.000
_cell.length_c   1.000
_cell.angle_alpha   90.00
_cell.angle_beta   90.00
_cell.angle_gamma   90.00
#
_symmetry.space_group_name_H-M   'P 1'
#
loop_
_entity.id
_entity.type
_entity.pdbx_description
1 polymer ?
#
loop_
_entity_poly.entity_id
_entity_poly.type
_entity_poly.pdbx_seq_one_letter_code
_entity_poly.pdbx_strand_id
1 'polypeptide(L)'
;MICLVRKIFLLVFILSAVIYVPTLSAEMKITLKDGKVIEVPVSRENVKSIEYGDSVVSGAAGESGDKETQIVYGKNTIRIESAKYGNVSFELGNELGYKQYFCDAKDALIEKCDGKDRCKIIVGSQICGDPYPGKGKYLYVEYSCGEKLKRAKNTQTEIMLLKCP
;
A
#
# COMPACT_ATOMS: atom_id res chain seq x y z
N MET A 1 -6.06 -50.44 -34.27
CA MET A 1 -7.11 -49.48 -33.86
C MET A 1 -7.09 -49.09 -32.38
N ILE A 2 -6.79 -49.99 -31.43
CA ILE A 2 -6.88 -49.73 -29.97
C ILE A 2 -5.83 -48.71 -29.44
N CYS A 3 -4.66 -48.60 -30.07
CA CYS A 3 -3.59 -47.69 -29.65
C CYS A 3 -3.88 -46.19 -29.96
N LEU A 4 -4.66 -45.92 -31.02
CA LEU A 4 -5.03 -44.56 -31.43
C LEU A 4 -6.04 -43.94 -30.45
N VAL A 5 -7.01 -44.75 -29.99
CA VAL A 5 -8.07 -44.34 -29.06
C VAL A 5 -7.49 -43.95 -27.69
N ARG A 6 -6.46 -44.67 -27.22
CA ARG A 6 -5.78 -44.40 -25.94
C ARG A 6 -5.00 -43.07 -25.95
N LYS A 7 -4.34 -42.74 -27.08
CA LYS A 7 -3.66 -41.45 -27.27
C LYS A 7 -4.65 -40.29 -27.39
N ILE A 8 -5.78 -40.48 -28.09
CA ILE A 8 -6.83 -39.47 -28.19
C ILE A 8 -7.48 -39.22 -26.83
N PHE A 9 -7.74 -40.27 -26.05
CA PHE A 9 -8.33 -40.12 -24.71
C PHE A 9 -7.40 -39.37 -23.75
N LEU A 10 -6.10 -39.64 -23.80
CA LEU A 10 -5.08 -38.90 -23.03
C LEU A 10 -4.98 -37.43 -23.48
N LEU A 11 -5.02 -37.15 -24.79
CA LEU A 11 -5.00 -35.77 -25.31
C LEU A 11 -6.26 -35.00 -24.92
N VAL A 12 -7.44 -35.64 -24.96
CA VAL A 12 -8.71 -35.04 -24.53
C VAL A 12 -8.71 -34.78 -23.02
N PHE A 13 -8.13 -35.67 -22.20
CA PHE A 13 -7.96 -35.46 -20.76
C PHE A 13 -6.97 -34.35 -20.42
N ILE A 14 -5.89 -34.22 -21.18
CA ILE A 14 -4.90 -33.14 -21.02
C ILE A 14 -5.54 -31.80 -21.42
N LEU A 15 -6.27 -31.76 -22.53
CA LEU A 15 -6.98 -30.56 -23.00
C LEU A 15 -8.10 -30.13 -22.04
N SER A 16 -8.85 -31.09 -21.45
CA SER A 16 -9.88 -30.77 -20.46
C SER A 16 -9.28 -30.28 -19.14
N ALA A 17 -8.11 -30.79 -18.73
CA ALA A 17 -7.40 -30.32 -17.55
C ALA A 17 -6.84 -28.89 -17.71
N VAL A 18 -6.45 -28.48 -18.92
CA VAL A 18 -5.96 -27.11 -19.20
C VAL A 18 -7.10 -26.07 -19.16
N ILE A 19 -8.34 -26.46 -19.46
CA ILE A 19 -9.51 -25.57 -19.39
C ILE A 19 -10.03 -25.44 -17.94
N TYR A 20 -9.77 -26.44 -17.09
CA TYR A 20 -10.16 -26.46 -15.68
C TYR A 20 -9.05 -25.91 -14.77
N VAL A 21 -8.45 -24.78 -15.13
CA VAL A 21 -7.67 -23.99 -14.17
C VAL A 21 -8.60 -22.93 -13.61
N PRO A 22 -9.17 -23.11 -12.39
CA PRO A 22 -9.94 -22.05 -11.76
C PRO A 22 -9.01 -20.85 -11.60
N THR A 23 -9.37 -19.73 -12.22
CA THR A 23 -8.67 -18.46 -12.05
C THR A 23 -8.62 -18.15 -10.55
N LEU A 24 -7.43 -18.28 -9.91
CA LEU A 24 -7.21 -17.78 -8.56
C LEU A 24 -7.50 -16.26 -8.56
N SER A 25 -8.70 -15.89 -8.14
CA SER A 25 -9.08 -14.53 -7.78
C SER A 25 -8.90 -14.44 -6.27
N ALA A 26 -7.99 -13.59 -5.81
CA ALA A 26 -7.88 -13.29 -4.40
C ALA A 26 -8.96 -12.26 -4.06
N GLU A 27 -9.90 -12.62 -3.21
CA GLU A 27 -10.94 -11.70 -2.74
C GLU A 27 -10.56 -11.17 -1.35
N MET A 28 -10.50 -9.85 -1.19
CA MET A 28 -10.35 -9.23 0.12
C MET A 28 -11.74 -9.10 0.76
N LYS A 29 -11.91 -9.67 1.96
CA LYS A 29 -13.16 -9.61 2.72
C LYS A 29 -13.03 -8.62 3.86
N ILE A 30 -13.81 -7.54 3.82
CA ILE A 30 -13.90 -6.57 4.91
C ILE A 30 -15.14 -6.87 5.73
N THR A 31 -14.97 -7.23 7.00
CA THR A 31 -16.08 -7.48 7.93
C THR A 31 -16.39 -6.21 8.71
N LEU A 32 -17.60 -5.68 8.56
CA LEU A 32 -18.10 -4.56 9.34
C LEU A 32 -18.62 -5.02 10.71
N LYS A 33 -18.79 -4.06 11.65
CA LYS A 33 -19.22 -4.33 13.03
C LYS A 33 -20.62 -4.94 13.15
N ASP A 34 -21.45 -4.76 12.13
CA ASP A 34 -22.78 -5.34 11.96
C ASP A 34 -22.75 -6.74 11.30
N GLY A 35 -21.55 -7.30 11.06
CA GLY A 35 -21.38 -8.63 10.48
C GLY A 35 -21.49 -8.67 8.94
N LYS A 36 -21.71 -7.52 8.30
CA LYS A 36 -21.73 -7.43 6.84
C LYS A 36 -20.33 -7.62 6.27
N VAL A 37 -20.21 -8.46 5.24
CA VAL A 37 -18.96 -8.69 4.52
C VAL A 37 -19.01 -7.99 3.17
N ILE A 38 -18.05 -7.10 2.93
CA ILE A 38 -17.85 -6.51 1.60
C ILE A 38 -16.76 -7.33 0.92
N GLU A 39 -17.11 -7.92 -0.22
CA GLU A 39 -16.19 -8.62 -1.11
C GLU A 39 -15.73 -7.64 -2.17
N VAL A 40 -14.43 -7.30 -2.14
CA VAL A 40 -13.82 -6.42 -3.14
C VAL A 40 -13.03 -7.30 -4.10
N PRO A 41 -13.44 -7.41 -5.38
CA PRO A 41 -12.69 -8.16 -6.38
C PRO A 41 -11.37 -7.43 -6.67
N VAL A 42 -10.25 -8.10 -6.45
CA VAL A 42 -8.92 -7.55 -6.75
C VAL A 42 -8.52 -7.98 -8.16
N SER A 43 -8.55 -7.04 -9.11
CA SER A 43 -8.02 -7.28 -10.46
C SER A 43 -6.51 -7.46 -10.42
N ARG A 44 -5.99 -8.49 -11.12
CA ARG A 44 -4.54 -8.78 -11.21
C ARG A 44 -3.74 -7.61 -11.78
N GLU A 45 -4.34 -6.77 -12.61
CA GLU A 45 -3.70 -5.59 -13.21
C GLU A 45 -3.36 -4.50 -12.18
N ASN A 46 -4.04 -4.52 -11.03
CA ASN A 46 -3.84 -3.54 -9.96
C ASN A 46 -2.91 -4.05 -8.84
N VAL A 47 -2.42 -5.31 -8.93
CA VAL A 47 -1.50 -5.89 -7.95
C VAL A 47 -0.07 -5.68 -8.41
N LYS A 48 0.56 -4.58 -7.97
CA LYS A 48 2.01 -4.41 -8.10
C LYS A 48 2.70 -5.23 -7.00
N SER A 49 3.27 -6.39 -7.36
CA SER A 49 4.17 -7.13 -6.47
C SER A 49 5.44 -6.32 -6.26
N ILE A 50 5.84 -6.12 -5.01
CA ILE A 50 7.11 -5.46 -4.66
C ILE A 50 8.02 -6.54 -4.11
N GLU A 51 9.20 -6.67 -4.73
CA GLU A 51 10.22 -7.63 -4.27
C GLU A 51 11.06 -7.04 -3.14
N TYR A 52 11.25 -7.82 -2.09
CA TYR A 52 12.10 -7.48 -0.95
C TYR A 52 13.37 -8.33 -0.98
N GLY A 53 14.53 -7.67 -0.91
CA GLY A 53 15.83 -8.33 -0.97
C GLY A 53 16.48 -8.55 0.40
N ASP A 54 17.29 -9.60 0.51
CA ASP A 54 18.18 -9.86 1.65
C ASP A 54 19.52 -9.09 1.47
N SER A 55 19.50 -7.75 1.64
CA SER A 55 20.65 -6.80 1.57
C SER A 55 21.13 -6.45 0.13
N VAL A 56 21.49 -5.21 -0.28
CA VAL A 56 22.60 -4.31 0.15
C VAL A 56 22.50 -2.93 -0.57
N VAL A 57 22.98 -1.86 0.11
CA VAL A 57 23.43 -0.50 -0.33
C VAL A 57 22.48 0.38 -1.16
N SER A 58 22.09 1.49 -0.51
CA SER A 58 21.51 2.69 -1.10
C SER A 58 22.31 3.22 -2.31
N GLY A 59 21.71 3.11 -3.50
CA GLY A 59 22.14 3.78 -4.71
C GLY A 59 21.48 5.15 -4.84
N ALA A 60 22.30 6.19 -4.93
CA ALA A 60 21.91 7.57 -5.15
C ALA A 60 21.26 7.79 -6.53
N ALA A 61 20.52 8.90 -6.63
CA ALA A 61 19.87 9.40 -7.84
C ALA A 61 20.81 9.43 -9.06
N GLY A 62 20.29 8.98 -10.20
CA GLY A 62 20.89 9.10 -11.54
C GLY A 62 19.83 8.99 -12.63
N GLU A 63 19.94 9.85 -13.64
CA GLU A 63 18.95 10.25 -14.65
C GLU A 63 18.56 9.21 -15.72
N SER A 64 17.35 9.44 -16.26
CA SER A 64 16.87 9.23 -17.65
C SER A 64 17.24 7.93 -18.39
N GLY A 65 16.23 7.05 -18.47
CA GLY A 65 16.12 5.99 -19.47
C GLY A 65 14.90 5.14 -19.16
N ASP A 66 14.03 4.90 -20.15
CA ASP A 66 12.79 4.13 -20.02
C ASP A 66 13.05 2.64 -19.74
N LYS A 67 13.54 2.34 -18.53
CA LYS A 67 13.59 1.02 -17.92
C LYS A 67 12.92 1.15 -16.57
N GLU A 68 11.80 0.45 -16.40
CA GLU A 68 11.10 0.30 -15.13
C GLU A 68 12.09 -0.29 -14.12
N THR A 69 12.73 0.60 -13.37
CA THR A 69 13.75 0.24 -12.40
C THR A 69 12.99 -0.25 -11.19
N GLN A 70 12.91 -1.57 -11.05
CA GLN A 70 12.29 -2.22 -9.91
C GLN A 70 13.05 -1.80 -8.65
N ILE A 71 12.47 -0.91 -7.85
CA ILE A 71 13.07 -0.46 -6.60
C ILE A 71 12.95 -1.60 -5.59
N VAL A 72 14.05 -2.31 -5.36
CA VAL A 72 14.14 -3.39 -4.37
C VAL A 72 14.36 -2.77 -2.99
N TYR A 73 13.38 -2.94 -2.09
CA TYR A 73 13.50 -2.48 -0.71
C TYR A 73 14.10 -3.58 0.17
N GLY A 74 14.91 -3.20 1.15
CA GLY A 74 15.40 -4.13 2.15
C GLY A 74 14.29 -4.53 3.12
N LYS A 75 14.28 -5.79 3.57
CA LYS A 75 13.27 -6.30 4.54
C LYS A 75 13.18 -5.46 5.83
N ASN A 76 14.27 -4.80 6.21
CA ASN A 76 14.40 -4.01 7.43
C ASN A 76 14.35 -2.49 7.16
N THR A 77 13.91 -2.09 5.97
CA THR A 77 13.79 -0.68 5.59
C THR A 77 12.32 -0.27 5.49
N ILE A 78 12.07 1.00 5.80
CA ILE A 78 10.76 1.63 5.73
C ILE A 78 10.39 1.82 4.26
N ARG A 79 9.15 1.50 3.92
CA ARG A 79 8.49 1.89 2.67
C ARG A 79 7.15 2.54 2.98
N ILE A 80 6.97 3.80 2.61
CA ILE A 80 5.72 4.53 2.86
C ILE A 80 4.64 4.08 1.88
N GLU A 81 3.50 3.60 2.40
CA GLU A 81 2.35 3.17 1.60
C GLU A 81 1.36 4.31 1.41
N SER A 82 1.04 5.00 2.49
CA SER A 82 0.10 6.11 2.52
C SER A 82 0.45 7.06 3.65
N ALA A 83 0.24 8.36 3.43
CA ALA A 83 0.33 9.34 4.49
C ALA A 83 -0.65 10.48 4.28
N LYS A 84 -1.37 10.85 5.33
CA LYS A 84 -2.37 11.93 5.33
C LYS A 84 -2.19 12.80 6.55
N TYR A 85 -2.07 14.10 6.34
CA TYR A 85 -1.99 15.08 7.43
C TYR A 85 -3.26 15.93 7.42
N GLY A 86 -3.93 16.05 8.57
CA GLY A 86 -5.20 16.78 8.61
C GLY A 86 -6.11 16.43 9.77
N ASN A 87 -7.38 16.80 9.65
CA ASN A 87 -8.42 16.46 10.60
C ASN A 87 -9.80 16.42 9.94
N VAL A 88 -10.79 15.91 10.65
CA VAL A 88 -12.20 15.93 10.27
C VAL A 88 -12.96 16.95 11.09
N SER A 89 -13.96 17.58 10.50
CA SER A 89 -14.92 18.45 11.19
C SER A 89 -16.32 17.94 10.97
N PHE A 90 -17.17 18.08 11.97
CA PHE A 90 -18.60 17.97 11.76
C PHE A 90 -19.14 19.35 11.38
N GLU A 91 -19.84 19.46 10.26
CA GLU A 91 -20.40 20.72 9.76
C GLU A 91 -21.92 20.61 9.61
N LEU A 92 -22.62 21.62 10.13
CA LEU A 92 -24.07 21.78 10.03
C LEU A 92 -24.36 22.69 8.84
N GLY A 93 -24.57 22.09 7.66
CA GLY A 93 -25.05 22.78 6.45
C GLY A 93 -26.47 22.35 6.09
N ASN A 94 -26.81 22.43 4.79
CA ASN A 94 -28.09 21.93 4.27
C ASN A 94 -28.19 20.39 4.33
N GLU A 95 -27.06 19.70 4.42
CA GLU A 95 -26.93 18.29 4.78
C GLU A 95 -26.00 18.15 6.00
N LEU A 96 -26.36 17.26 6.93
CA LEU A 96 -25.53 16.90 8.09
C LEU A 96 -24.39 16.01 7.61
N GLY A 97 -23.13 16.40 7.85
CA GLY A 97 -22.00 15.62 7.37
C GLY A 97 -20.66 15.89 8.05
N TYR A 98 -19.77 14.91 7.94
CA TYR A 98 -18.36 15.07 8.28
C TYR A 98 -17.60 15.56 7.05
N LYS A 99 -16.90 16.68 7.20
CA LYS A 99 -15.97 17.19 6.20
C LYS A 99 -14.55 16.82 6.57
N GLN A 100 -13.80 16.35 5.57
CA GLN A 100 -12.43 15.90 5.72
C GLN A 100 -11.48 16.97 5.20
N TYR A 101 -10.50 17.34 6.02
CA TYR A 101 -9.51 18.35 5.71
C TYR A 101 -8.11 17.74 5.80
N PHE A 102 -7.66 17.11 4.71
CA PHE A 102 -6.38 16.43 4.64
C PHE A 102 -5.56 16.87 3.42
N CYS A 103 -4.25 16.99 3.58
CA CYS A 103 -3.30 16.99 2.47
C CYS A 103 -2.66 15.60 2.32
N ASP A 104 -2.24 15.29 1.09
CA ASP A 104 -1.43 14.11 0.83
C ASP A 104 0.01 14.37 1.28
N ALA A 105 0.48 13.54 2.21
CA ALA A 105 1.82 13.63 2.78
C ALA A 105 2.74 12.52 2.26
N LYS A 106 2.27 11.67 1.34
CA LYS A 106 2.98 10.47 0.90
C LYS A 106 4.34 10.81 0.30
N ASP A 107 4.40 11.67 -0.70
CA ASP A 107 5.63 11.95 -1.44
C ASP A 107 6.69 12.61 -0.54
N ALA A 108 6.27 13.54 0.32
CA ALA A 108 7.15 14.18 1.30
C ALA A 108 7.72 13.17 2.32
N LEU A 109 6.96 12.12 2.68
CA LEU A 109 7.43 11.08 3.57
C LEU A 109 8.28 10.02 2.84
N ILE A 110 8.00 9.73 1.57
CA ILE A 110 8.85 8.87 0.73
C ILE A 110 10.25 9.48 0.66
N GLU A 111 10.36 10.74 0.24
CA GLU A 111 11.65 11.45 0.14
C GLU A 111 12.41 11.43 1.49
N LYS A 112 11.67 11.54 2.60
CA LYS A 112 12.26 11.64 3.92
C LYS A 112 12.61 10.30 4.57
N CYS A 113 11.84 9.24 4.32
CA CYS A 113 11.86 8.03 5.13
C CYS A 113 12.16 6.74 4.38
N ASP A 114 11.87 6.66 3.08
CA ASP A 114 12.03 5.40 2.35
C ASP A 114 13.48 4.92 2.36
N GLY A 115 13.66 3.60 2.49
CA GLY A 115 14.97 2.97 2.55
C GLY A 115 15.69 3.07 3.91
N LYS A 116 15.15 3.81 4.89
CA LYS A 116 15.73 3.94 6.25
C LYS A 116 15.15 2.87 7.19
N ASP A 117 15.90 2.44 8.18
CA ASP A 117 15.40 1.58 9.28
C ASP A 117 14.66 2.39 10.36
N ARG A 118 15.00 3.68 10.50
CA ARG A 118 14.39 4.64 11.42
C ARG A 118 14.17 5.98 10.75
N CYS A 119 12.99 6.56 10.93
CA CYS A 119 12.67 7.90 10.42
C CYS A 119 12.00 8.77 11.48
N LYS A 120 12.58 9.96 11.73
CA LYS A 120 12.04 10.96 12.65
C LYS A 120 11.30 12.05 11.87
N ILE A 121 10.02 12.25 12.18
CA ILE A 121 9.15 13.23 11.53
C ILE A 121 8.68 14.20 12.61
N ILE A 122 8.96 15.49 12.42
CA ILE A 122 8.28 16.54 13.18
C ILE A 122 6.93 16.73 12.50
N VAL A 123 5.83 16.52 13.23
CA VAL A 123 4.48 16.58 12.66
C VAL A 123 4.03 18.03 12.55
N GLY A 124 3.71 18.50 11.34
CA GLY A 124 3.25 19.86 11.13
C GLY A 124 3.04 20.21 9.66
N SER A 125 2.66 21.47 9.43
CA SER A 125 2.33 21.99 8.09
C SER A 125 3.51 22.01 7.11
N GLN A 126 4.75 21.88 7.59
CA GLN A 126 5.94 21.72 6.74
C GLN A 126 5.94 20.42 5.91
N ILE A 127 5.04 19.48 6.19
CA ILE A 127 4.96 18.20 5.45
C ILE A 127 4.27 18.39 4.10
N CYS A 128 3.09 19.00 4.08
CA CYS A 128 2.28 19.19 2.86
C CYS A 128 1.36 20.43 2.90
N GLY A 129 1.69 21.42 3.73
CA GLY A 129 0.85 22.61 3.97
C GLY A 129 -0.11 22.44 5.16
N ASP A 130 -0.92 23.47 5.40
CA ASP A 130 -2.00 23.43 6.41
C ASP A 130 -3.36 23.22 5.73
N PRO A 131 -3.92 21.99 5.77
CA PRO A 131 -5.22 21.69 5.16
C PRO A 131 -6.40 22.16 6.02
N TYR A 132 -6.18 22.52 7.28
CA TYR A 132 -7.24 23.00 8.18
C TYR A 132 -6.70 24.07 9.15
N PRO A 133 -6.60 25.34 8.69
CA PRO A 133 -6.02 26.41 9.49
C PRO A 133 -6.73 26.63 10.82
N GLY A 134 -5.96 26.88 11.88
CA GLY A 134 -6.48 27.15 13.23
C GLY A 134 -7.05 25.93 13.97
N LYS A 135 -6.95 24.73 13.40
CA LYS A 135 -7.38 23.47 14.03
C LYS A 135 -6.19 22.54 14.27
N GLY A 136 -6.26 21.78 15.36
CA GLY A 136 -5.33 20.69 15.63
C GLY A 136 -5.48 19.60 14.57
N LYS A 137 -4.35 19.09 14.07
CA LYS A 137 -4.29 18.08 13.01
C LYS A 137 -3.47 16.89 13.46
N TYR A 138 -3.64 15.77 12.78
CA TYR A 138 -2.89 14.54 13.01
C TYR A 138 -2.25 14.09 11.71
N LEU A 139 -1.06 13.51 11.81
CA LEU A 139 -0.44 12.78 10.71
C LEU A 139 -0.76 11.30 10.89
N TYR A 140 -1.33 10.69 9.85
CA TYR A 140 -1.57 9.27 9.72
C TYR A 140 -0.59 8.72 8.70
N VAL A 141 0.14 7.67 9.05
CA VAL A 141 1.11 7.02 8.16
C VAL A 141 0.88 5.53 8.16
N GLU A 142 0.77 4.94 6.97
CA GLU A 142 0.91 3.50 6.77
C GLU A 142 2.23 3.24 6.04
N TYR A 143 3.04 2.33 6.58
CA TYR A 143 4.34 1.99 6.03
C TYR A 143 4.62 0.51 6.22
N SER A 144 5.42 -0.09 5.34
CA SER A 144 5.85 -1.47 5.49
C SER A 144 7.30 -1.60 5.98
N CYS A 145 7.59 -2.75 6.59
CA CYS A 145 8.94 -3.26 6.81
C CYS A 145 8.96 -4.67 6.22
N GLY A 146 9.51 -4.81 5.02
CA GLY A 146 9.30 -6.03 4.24
C GLY A 146 7.80 -6.23 3.97
N GLU A 147 7.30 -7.44 4.17
CA GLU A 147 5.89 -7.79 3.98
C GLU A 147 4.96 -7.28 5.10
N LYS A 148 5.52 -6.71 6.19
CA LYS A 148 4.73 -6.30 7.36
C LYS A 148 4.25 -4.86 7.24
N LEU A 149 2.95 -4.66 7.07
CA LEU A 149 2.31 -3.35 7.14
C LEU A 149 2.18 -2.85 8.59
N LYS A 150 2.54 -1.59 8.81
CA LYS A 150 2.46 -0.87 10.10
C LYS A 150 1.71 0.43 9.93
N ARG A 151 1.09 0.90 11.02
CA ARG A 151 0.36 2.17 11.07
C ARG A 151 0.86 3.03 12.22
N ALA A 152 0.97 4.33 12.00
CA ALA A 152 1.35 5.32 12.99
C ALA A 152 0.43 6.54 12.92
N LYS A 153 0.17 7.14 14.09
CA LYS A 153 -0.60 8.38 14.23
C LYS A 153 0.03 9.23 15.32
N ASN A 154 0.29 10.51 15.03
CA ASN A 154 0.73 11.50 16.01
C ASN A 154 0.03 12.83 15.77
N THR A 155 -0.06 13.65 16.82
CA THR A 155 -0.65 14.99 16.73
C THR A 155 0.36 16.00 16.18
N GLN A 156 -0.13 17.14 15.69
CA GLN A 156 0.71 18.28 15.30
C GLN A 156 1.63 18.69 16.46
N THR A 157 2.85 19.12 16.13
CA THR A 157 3.97 19.49 17.03
C THR A 157 4.67 18.33 17.72
N GLU A 158 4.12 17.12 17.70
CA GLU A 158 4.84 15.94 18.22
C GLU A 158 5.89 15.42 17.24
N ILE A 159 6.80 14.62 17.79
CA ILE A 159 7.76 13.83 17.03
C ILE A 159 7.18 12.44 16.80
N MET A 160 6.95 12.08 15.54
CA MET A 160 6.67 10.72 15.13
C MET A 160 7.98 9.99 14.79
N LEU A 161 8.14 8.77 15.31
CA LEU A 161 9.27 7.90 15.00
C LEU A 161 8.77 6.62 14.32
N LEU A 162 9.08 6.46 13.04
CA LEU A 162 8.87 5.21 12.30
C LEU A 162 10.09 4.31 12.49
N LYS A 163 9.87 3.00 12.62
CA LYS A 163 10.95 2.03 12.84
C LYS A 163 10.66 0.67 12.23
N CYS A 164 11.64 0.15 11.52
CA CYS A 164 11.76 -1.25 11.13
C CYS A 164 12.74 -2.00 12.06
N PRO A 165 12.51 -3.30 12.27
CA PRO A 165 13.38 -4.14 13.10
C PRO A 165 14.79 -4.27 12.51
#